data_AF-A0A060YV33-F1
#
_entry.id   AF-A0A060YV33-F1
#
_cell.length_a   1.000
_cell.length_b   1.000
_cell.length_c   1.000
_cell.angle_alpha   90.00
_cell.angle_beta   90.00
_cell.angle_gamma   90.00
#
_symmetry.space_group_name_H-M   'P 1'
#
loop_
_entity.id
_entity.type
_entity.pdbx_description
1 polymer ?
#
loop_
_entity_poly.entity_id
_entity_poly.type
_entity_poly.pdbx_seq_one_letter_code
_entity_poly.pdbx_strand_id
1 'polypeptide(L)'
;MSLSSPSHPVLTILWLGQSARVVWTQGPLLAPSLSFYRPRFGRNIQLFSDVELICTLPTNVRLPITVSFSWDNQSLSAIHSLTIQNRDDVRFTTKAIAANEGIYVCWYNASNTGDVSGKSNPANLTISSLPGPILVVPAFIPIGGNYTISCQTTTHFPNRTLALYYRQLPVTVGNEIFKFKGSAALLDSHDSITLTRWLVDSTENFEFVCRLEIVDFNQHIYLSPPSSSLPAIAEEAPIRLVPQYQGSKCLGQLEVQVRGSWGPVCQQIESWNWAMGIVVCRELGCGTLSSVSTKQDYNHKVDFSIGSILCRGSEGRLRECQIDAVQPLSNSRKGVKIVCSDALPTTKISVTGYREVSRVDISDEHSLELSCMFNAPWFGTEKLFMDLTRVSIDSYINTIDNVQIASGEEMRTMLHAPVLSGEYACRIRGSEQSVSSVRIFVSKWYKPNVGLIITALLTTVSGAAILVYMCVYRVQKGETANAVTSQGVSTADPEASPGMERVSRNMQEAPHENLHTIPM
;
A
#
# COMPACT_ATOMS: atom_id res chain seq x y z
N MET A 1 89.45 3.20 -1.10
CA MET A 1 89.08 3.37 0.33
C MET A 1 88.74 2.00 0.92
N SER A 2 88.71 1.86 2.24
CA SER A 2 88.86 0.57 2.94
C SER A 2 87.78 -0.48 2.67
N LEU A 3 88.23 -1.67 2.27
CA LEU A 3 87.52 -2.94 2.49
C LEU A 3 87.86 -3.47 3.89
N SER A 4 86.92 -4.13 4.55
CA SER A 4 87.15 -4.96 5.74
C SER A 4 86.26 -6.20 5.68
N SER A 5 86.79 -7.35 6.11
CA SER A 5 86.20 -8.69 5.90
C SER A 5 85.02 -9.00 6.81
N PRO A 6 84.21 -10.03 6.49
CA PRO A 6 83.31 -10.65 7.47
C PRO A 6 84.11 -11.24 8.65
N SER A 7 83.52 -11.20 9.85
CA SER A 7 84.09 -11.79 11.07
C SER A 7 83.69 -13.25 11.23
N HIS A 8 84.68 -14.15 11.28
CA HIS A 8 84.49 -15.57 11.61
C HIS A 8 84.10 -15.78 13.10
N PRO A 9 83.47 -16.92 13.46
CA PRO A 9 83.19 -17.26 14.85
C PRO A 9 84.48 -17.45 15.66
N VAL A 10 84.49 -16.98 16.91
CA VAL A 10 85.61 -17.12 17.84
C VAL A 10 85.62 -18.51 18.47
N LEU A 11 86.72 -19.25 18.30
CA LEU A 11 86.89 -20.60 18.81
C LEU A 11 87.80 -20.62 20.06
N THR A 12 87.22 -20.43 21.25
CA THR A 12 87.97 -20.42 22.51
C THR A 12 88.27 -21.84 23.00
N ILE A 13 89.43 -22.39 22.64
CA ILE A 13 89.88 -23.71 23.12
C ILE A 13 90.62 -23.57 24.46
N LEU A 14 89.99 -23.96 25.55
CA LEU A 14 90.67 -24.22 26.82
C LEU A 14 91.14 -25.67 26.88
N TRP A 15 92.45 -25.89 26.85
CA TRP A 15 93.06 -27.22 26.98
C TRP A 15 93.31 -27.58 28.45
N LEU A 16 92.54 -28.53 28.98
CA LEU A 16 92.91 -29.37 30.13
C LEU A 16 91.97 -30.59 30.19
N GLY A 17 92.52 -31.81 30.18
CA GLY A 17 91.82 -33.05 30.58
C GLY A 17 90.63 -33.53 29.71
N GLN A 18 90.93 -34.28 28.64
CA GLN A 18 90.06 -35.27 27.96
C GLN A 18 88.54 -35.31 28.29
N SER A 19 87.76 -34.34 27.80
CA SER A 19 86.41 -34.61 27.24
C SER A 19 85.83 -33.38 26.53
N ALA A 20 85.99 -33.33 25.20
CA ALA A 20 85.47 -32.24 24.39
C ALA A 20 83.95 -32.33 24.18
N ARG A 21 83.16 -31.98 25.22
CA ARG A 21 81.75 -31.64 25.03
C ARG A 21 81.64 -30.35 24.23
N VAL A 22 81.27 -30.46 22.95
CA VAL A 22 80.84 -29.31 22.15
C VAL A 22 79.49 -28.82 22.69
N VAL A 23 79.55 -27.92 23.68
CA VAL A 23 78.37 -27.18 24.15
C VAL A 23 78.05 -26.14 23.07
N TRP A 24 77.09 -26.47 22.21
CA TRP A 24 76.48 -25.51 21.30
C TRP A 24 75.69 -24.50 22.13
N THR A 25 76.33 -23.38 22.48
CA THR A 25 75.62 -22.19 22.96
C THR A 25 74.74 -21.68 21.81
N GLN A 26 73.45 -22.02 21.85
CA GLN A 26 72.51 -21.48 20.89
C GLN A 26 72.49 -19.95 21.02
N GLY A 27 72.66 -19.24 19.91
CA GLY A 27 72.45 -17.80 19.88
C GLY A 27 71.02 -17.45 20.30
N PRO A 28 70.80 -16.27 20.90
CA PRO A 28 69.48 -15.90 21.43
C PRO A 28 68.40 -16.01 20.35
N LEU A 29 67.24 -16.56 20.72
CA LEU A 29 66.11 -16.76 19.83
C LEU A 29 65.66 -15.43 19.21
N LEU A 30 65.64 -15.39 17.87
CA LEU A 30 65.24 -14.22 17.10
C LEU A 30 63.81 -13.77 17.48
N ALA A 31 63.62 -12.46 17.64
CA ALA A 31 62.30 -11.90 17.89
C ALA A 31 61.35 -12.12 16.69
N PRO A 32 60.05 -12.40 16.92
CA PRO A 32 59.04 -12.39 15.87
C PRO A 32 58.69 -10.96 15.44
N SER A 33 57.94 -10.81 14.34
CA SER A 33 57.41 -9.53 13.89
C SER A 33 55.89 -9.48 14.07
N LEU A 34 55.37 -8.40 14.65
CA LEU A 34 53.95 -8.20 14.92
C LEU A 34 53.39 -7.13 13.99
N SER A 35 52.25 -7.43 13.37
CA SER A 35 51.56 -6.49 12.47
C SER A 35 50.05 -6.68 12.51
N PHE A 36 49.29 -5.65 12.14
CA PHE A 36 47.86 -5.80 11.88
C PHE A 36 47.66 -6.55 10.56
N TYR A 37 46.80 -7.57 10.56
CA TYR A 37 46.23 -8.11 9.33
C TYR A 37 45.54 -6.96 8.58
N ARG A 38 45.72 -6.85 7.26
CA ARG A 38 45.24 -5.69 6.48
C ARG A 38 43.74 -5.46 6.75
N PRO A 39 43.36 -4.37 7.45
CA PRO A 39 41.95 -4.11 7.73
C PRO A 39 41.21 -3.80 6.42
N ARG A 40 39.94 -4.21 6.34
CA ARG A 40 39.11 -4.03 5.14
C ARG A 40 38.86 -2.55 4.76
N PHE A 41 39.22 -1.60 5.63
CA PHE A 41 38.90 -0.17 5.52
C PHE A 41 40.12 0.77 5.65
N GLY A 42 41.32 0.32 5.29
CA GLY A 42 42.50 1.19 5.21
C GLY A 42 43.14 1.51 6.57
N ARG A 43 43.81 2.66 6.72
CA ARG A 43 44.62 2.94 7.92
C ARG A 43 43.81 3.18 9.21
N ASN A 44 42.49 3.28 9.14
CA ASN A 44 41.64 3.62 10.27
C ASN A 44 40.95 2.36 10.82
N ILE A 45 40.97 2.22 12.14
CA ILE A 45 40.31 1.12 12.86
C ILE A 45 38.96 1.62 13.35
N GLN A 46 37.91 0.84 13.07
CA GLN A 46 36.52 1.18 13.40
C GLN A 46 36.14 0.66 14.79
N LEU A 47 35.50 1.48 15.61
CA LEU A 47 34.96 1.09 16.91
C LEU A 47 34.00 -0.13 16.75
N PHE A 48 34.13 -1.10 17.64
CA PHE A 48 33.52 -2.46 17.62
C PHE A 48 33.90 -3.41 16.47
N SER A 49 34.76 -3.01 15.53
CA SER A 49 35.29 -3.95 14.51
C SER A 49 36.25 -4.99 15.11
N ASP A 50 36.39 -6.12 14.42
CA ASP A 50 37.38 -7.15 14.75
C ASP A 50 38.76 -6.76 14.22
N VAL A 51 39.73 -6.66 15.14
CA VAL A 51 41.12 -6.33 14.86
C VAL A 51 41.95 -7.61 14.99
N GLU A 52 42.49 -8.07 13.88
CA GLU A 52 43.34 -9.26 13.81
C GLU A 52 44.82 -8.84 13.78
N LEU A 53 45.57 -9.28 14.78
CA LEU A 53 47.02 -9.09 14.95
C LEU A 53 47.74 -10.38 14.54
N ILE A 54 48.70 -10.29 13.61
CA ILE A 54 49.52 -11.42 13.15
C ILE A 54 50.90 -11.35 13.81
N CYS A 55 51.27 -12.40 14.54
CA CYS A 55 52.64 -12.65 14.99
C CYS A 55 53.35 -13.56 13.97
N THR A 56 54.14 -12.94 13.08
CA THR A 56 54.94 -13.65 12.07
C THR A 56 56.27 -14.13 12.64
N LEU A 57 56.59 -15.40 12.41
CA LEU A 57 57.70 -16.11 13.07
C LEU A 57 58.97 -16.19 12.20
N PRO A 58 60.18 -16.17 12.79
CA PRO A 58 61.42 -16.32 12.04
C PRO A 58 61.54 -17.65 11.29
N THR A 59 62.17 -17.65 10.12
CA THR A 59 62.26 -18.80 9.20
C THR A 59 63.03 -20.00 9.75
N ASN A 60 63.76 -19.87 10.85
CA ASN A 60 64.59 -20.92 11.46
C ASN A 60 64.04 -21.49 12.78
N VAL A 61 62.82 -21.13 13.19
CA VAL A 61 62.22 -21.67 14.42
C VAL A 61 61.90 -23.17 14.27
N ARG A 62 62.22 -23.94 15.32
CA ARG A 62 61.89 -25.36 15.47
C ARG A 62 60.59 -25.50 16.25
N LEU A 63 59.67 -26.33 15.74
CA LEU A 63 58.36 -26.59 16.34
C LEU A 63 58.40 -27.85 17.23
N PRO A 64 57.48 -28.00 18.20
CA PRO A 64 56.44 -27.04 18.58
C PRO A 64 56.97 -25.84 19.40
N ILE A 65 56.21 -24.75 19.34
CA ILE A 65 56.41 -23.54 20.14
C ILE A 65 55.06 -23.05 20.69
N THR A 66 55.07 -22.36 21.82
CA THR A 66 53.89 -21.59 22.28
C THR A 66 54.13 -20.11 22.01
N VAL A 67 53.32 -19.52 21.14
CA VAL A 67 53.30 -18.08 20.85
C VAL A 67 52.36 -17.39 21.83
N SER A 68 52.79 -16.27 22.41
CA SER A 68 52.08 -15.50 23.43
C SER A 68 51.93 -14.05 23.01
N PHE A 69 50.77 -13.46 23.31
CA PHE A 69 50.47 -12.04 23.09
C PHE A 69 50.24 -11.34 24.42
N SER A 70 50.76 -10.12 24.56
CA SER A 70 50.45 -9.26 25.72
C SER A 70 50.48 -7.77 25.38
N TRP A 71 50.04 -6.98 26.35
CA TRP A 71 50.24 -5.54 26.37
C TRP A 71 51.72 -5.23 26.63
N ASP A 72 52.26 -4.17 26.05
CA ASP A 72 53.67 -3.84 26.21
C ASP A 72 54.00 -3.20 27.57
N ASN A 73 52.97 -2.65 28.24
CA ASN A 73 53.09 -1.91 29.50
C ASN A 73 53.27 -2.82 30.73
N GLN A 74 54.40 -3.54 30.76
CA GLN A 74 54.96 -4.31 31.88
C GLN A 74 54.17 -5.53 32.38
N SER A 75 53.15 -6.02 31.66
CA SER A 75 52.47 -7.29 32.01
C SER A 75 53.36 -8.52 31.80
N LEU A 76 53.65 -9.24 32.89
CA LEU A 76 54.35 -10.54 32.89
C LEU A 76 53.49 -11.71 32.38
N SER A 77 52.17 -11.52 32.30
CA SER A 77 51.20 -12.50 31.82
C SER A 77 50.90 -12.31 30.33
N ALA A 78 50.62 -13.43 29.63
CA ALA A 78 50.02 -13.39 28.30
C ALA A 78 48.49 -13.20 28.42
N ILE A 79 47.90 -12.40 27.53
CA ILE A 79 46.43 -12.30 27.36
C ILE A 79 45.91 -13.60 26.71
N HIS A 80 46.69 -14.09 25.74
CA HIS A 80 46.38 -15.26 24.94
C HIS A 80 47.67 -15.96 24.55
N SER A 81 47.66 -17.29 24.54
CA SER A 81 48.78 -18.12 24.11
C SER A 81 48.29 -19.32 23.30
N LEU A 82 49.02 -19.65 22.24
CA LEU A 82 48.68 -20.72 21.31
C LEU A 82 49.92 -21.58 21.02
N THR A 83 49.82 -22.88 21.27
CA THR A 83 50.86 -23.85 20.91
C THR A 83 50.65 -24.33 19.48
N ILE A 84 51.61 -24.04 18.60
CA ILE A 84 51.57 -24.44 17.19
C ILE A 84 52.49 -25.63 16.91
N GLN A 85 51.99 -26.54 16.07
CA GLN A 85 52.71 -27.72 15.59
C GLN A 85 53.20 -27.54 14.14
N ASN A 86 52.59 -26.61 13.39
CA ASN A 86 52.85 -26.30 11.99
C ASN A 86 53.28 -24.82 11.83
N ARG A 87 53.73 -24.43 10.62
CA ARG A 87 54.08 -23.04 10.27
C ARG A 87 52.88 -22.26 9.74
N ASP A 88 51.89 -22.07 10.60
CA ASP A 88 50.74 -21.20 10.33
C ASP A 88 50.97 -19.80 10.94
N ASP A 89 50.44 -18.77 10.28
CA ASP A 89 50.47 -17.39 10.80
C ASP A 89 49.62 -17.29 12.08
N VAL A 90 50.26 -17.05 13.23
CA VAL A 90 49.55 -16.97 14.51
C VAL A 90 48.80 -15.65 14.60
N ARG A 91 47.48 -15.75 14.69
CA ARG A 91 46.54 -14.64 14.74
C ARG A 91 45.92 -14.49 16.13
N PHE A 92 45.85 -13.26 16.61
CA PHE A 92 45.08 -12.88 17.80
C PHE A 92 44.03 -11.85 17.40
N THR A 93 42.75 -12.14 17.65
CA THR A 93 41.64 -11.25 17.31
C THR A 93 41.08 -10.60 18.57
N THR A 94 40.97 -9.27 18.56
CA THR A 94 40.35 -8.49 19.62
C THR A 94 39.31 -7.53 19.06
N LYS A 95 38.38 -7.06 19.89
CA LYS A 95 37.45 -5.99 19.50
C LYS A 95 38.12 -4.63 19.65
N ALA A 96 37.99 -3.78 18.65
CA ALA A 96 38.32 -2.36 18.74
C ALA A 96 37.36 -1.66 19.73
N ILE A 97 37.74 -1.57 21.00
CA ILE A 97 37.07 -0.79 22.05
C ILE A 97 38.13 -0.09 22.90
N ALA A 98 37.81 1.03 23.56
CA ALA A 98 38.78 1.80 24.35
C ALA A 98 39.52 0.96 25.41
N ALA A 99 38.85 -0.04 26.01
CA ALA A 99 39.46 -0.99 26.94
C ALA A 99 40.50 -1.95 26.32
N ASN A 100 40.65 -1.93 25.00
CA ASN A 100 41.64 -2.68 24.21
C ASN A 100 42.59 -1.75 23.42
N GLU A 101 42.56 -0.43 23.65
CA GLU A 101 43.51 0.50 23.03
C GLU A 101 44.86 0.49 23.76
N GLY A 102 45.93 0.29 23.01
CA GLY A 102 47.28 0.23 23.59
C GLY A 102 48.29 -0.46 22.69
N ILE A 103 49.51 -0.57 23.21
CA ILE A 103 50.62 -1.19 22.51
C ILE A 103 50.62 -2.69 22.77
N TYR A 104 50.52 -3.49 21.71
CA TYR A 104 50.61 -4.94 21.74
C TYR A 104 52.02 -5.41 21.35
N VAL A 105 52.43 -6.55 21.92
CA VAL A 105 53.66 -7.29 21.60
C VAL A 105 53.39 -8.79 21.60
N CYS A 106 54.15 -9.55 20.80
CA CYS A 106 54.16 -11.01 20.86
C CYS A 106 55.58 -11.55 21.08
N TRP A 107 55.66 -12.77 21.60
CA TRP A 107 56.89 -13.56 21.74
C TRP A 107 56.54 -15.05 21.64
N TYR A 108 57.55 -15.92 21.60
CA TYR A 108 57.33 -17.37 21.65
C TYR A 108 58.30 -18.07 22.62
N ASN A 109 57.90 -19.23 23.13
CA ASN A 109 58.81 -20.16 23.82
C ASN A 109 59.05 -21.42 22.98
N ALA A 110 60.24 -22.01 23.08
CA ALA A 110 60.54 -23.30 22.48
C ALA A 110 60.08 -24.42 23.42
N SER A 111 59.01 -25.14 23.09
CA SER A 111 58.39 -26.12 24.00
C SER A 111 59.32 -27.27 24.41
N ASN A 112 60.38 -27.52 23.65
CA ASN A 112 61.36 -28.59 23.89
C ASN A 112 62.56 -28.17 24.77
N THR A 113 62.79 -26.87 24.99
CA THR A 113 63.95 -26.37 25.75
C THR A 113 63.59 -25.34 26.82
N GLY A 114 62.40 -24.71 26.74
CA GLY A 114 61.97 -23.63 27.62
C GLY A 114 62.51 -22.25 27.24
N ASP A 115 63.40 -22.15 26.25
CA ASP A 115 63.97 -20.90 25.78
C ASP A 115 62.88 -19.93 25.28
N VAL A 116 63.02 -18.64 25.60
CA VAL A 116 62.04 -17.60 25.24
C VAL A 116 62.65 -16.61 24.24
N SER A 117 61.90 -16.20 23.21
CA SER A 117 62.32 -15.20 22.24
C SER A 117 62.36 -13.78 22.84
N GLY A 118 63.06 -12.87 22.18
CA GLY A 118 62.77 -11.44 22.36
C GLY A 118 61.30 -11.12 22.04
N LYS A 119 60.77 -10.04 22.63
CA LYS A 119 59.50 -9.42 22.22
C LYS A 119 59.59 -8.94 20.77
N SER A 120 58.46 -8.95 20.08
CA SER A 120 58.30 -8.35 18.75
C SER A 120 58.53 -6.83 18.75
N ASN A 121 58.53 -6.24 17.55
CA ASN A 121 58.22 -4.82 17.43
C ASN A 121 56.85 -4.51 18.08
N PRO A 122 56.68 -3.33 18.69
CA PRO A 122 55.39 -2.89 19.21
C PRO A 122 54.39 -2.62 18.08
N ALA A 123 53.12 -2.94 18.31
CA ALA A 123 52.00 -2.59 17.44
C ALA A 123 50.96 -1.79 18.23
N ASN A 124 50.82 -0.50 17.96
CA ASN A 124 49.90 0.38 18.68
C ASN A 124 48.48 0.31 18.08
N LEU A 125 47.52 -0.19 18.86
CA LEU A 125 46.10 -0.22 18.54
C LEU A 125 45.43 1.07 19.04
N THR A 126 45.06 1.94 18.11
CA THR A 126 44.26 3.15 18.36
C THR A 126 43.04 3.20 17.45
N ILE A 127 41.90 3.59 18.01
CA ILE A 127 40.60 3.60 17.35
C ILE A 127 40.39 4.97 16.74
N SER A 128 40.22 4.98 15.42
CA SER A 128 40.38 6.18 14.58
C SER A 128 39.16 6.43 13.69
N SER A 129 38.05 5.72 13.94
CA SER A 129 36.77 5.93 13.25
C SER A 129 35.60 5.29 14.01
N LEU A 130 34.42 5.92 13.91
CA LEU A 130 33.14 5.31 14.31
C LEU A 130 32.49 4.60 13.11
N PRO A 131 31.59 3.63 13.34
CA PRO A 131 30.65 3.19 12.31
C PRO A 131 29.76 4.37 11.84
N GLY A 132 29.48 4.44 10.54
CA GLY A 132 28.53 5.41 10.00
C GLY A 132 27.08 5.07 10.36
N PRO A 133 26.22 6.06 10.68
CA PRO A 133 24.82 5.80 10.98
C PRO A 133 24.04 5.42 9.72
N ILE A 134 22.94 4.70 9.90
CA ILE A 134 22.01 4.37 8.82
C ILE A 134 20.96 5.48 8.74
N LEU A 135 20.83 6.12 7.58
CA LEU A 135 19.70 6.97 7.24
C LEU A 135 18.62 6.11 6.58
N VAL A 136 17.38 6.25 7.04
CA VAL A 136 16.19 5.62 6.47
C VAL A 136 15.26 6.70 5.96
N VAL A 137 14.96 6.66 4.66
CA VAL A 137 13.96 7.51 4.01
C VAL A 137 12.83 6.61 3.49
N PRO A 138 11.55 6.97 3.68
CA PRO A 138 10.43 6.19 3.14
C PRO A 138 10.57 5.91 1.64
N ALA A 139 10.11 4.74 1.22
CA ALA A 139 10.26 4.31 -0.16
C ALA A 139 9.43 5.17 -1.15
N PHE A 140 8.37 5.80 -0.64
CA PHE A 140 7.43 6.66 -1.35
C PHE A 140 7.07 7.86 -0.45
N ILE A 141 6.86 9.05 -1.04
CA ILE A 141 6.46 10.28 -0.33
C ILE A 141 5.33 10.97 -1.11
N PRO A 142 4.07 10.93 -0.63
CA PRO A 142 2.94 11.53 -1.33
C PRO A 142 2.90 13.06 -1.20
N ILE A 143 2.68 13.75 -2.33
CA ILE A 143 2.38 15.20 -2.34
C ILE A 143 1.06 15.46 -1.59
N GLY A 144 1.10 16.38 -0.62
CA GLY A 144 0.03 16.70 0.31
C GLY A 144 0.02 15.87 1.61
N GLY A 145 0.69 14.71 1.62
CA GLY A 145 0.72 13.80 2.78
C GLY A 145 1.79 14.15 3.81
N ASN A 146 2.29 13.14 4.52
CA ASN A 146 3.39 13.24 5.47
C ASN A 146 4.47 12.17 5.20
N TYR A 147 5.68 12.39 5.72
CA TYR A 147 6.74 11.39 5.74
C TYR A 147 7.61 11.54 6.98
N THR A 148 8.14 10.43 7.48
CA THR A 148 9.11 10.42 8.58
C THR A 148 10.41 9.79 8.09
N ILE A 149 11.50 10.55 8.15
CA ILE A 149 12.86 10.00 8.00
C ILE A 149 13.40 9.67 9.38
N SER A 150 14.15 8.57 9.49
CA SER A 150 14.90 8.25 10.71
C SER A 150 16.40 8.18 10.40
N CYS A 151 17.21 8.57 11.38
CA CYS A 151 18.62 8.22 11.40
C CYS A 151 18.87 7.37 12.64
N GLN A 152 19.51 6.21 12.46
CA GLN A 152 19.67 5.19 13.49
C GLN A 152 21.11 4.70 13.59
N THR A 153 21.56 4.38 14.80
CA THR A 153 22.86 3.74 15.06
C THR A 153 22.75 2.21 14.99
N THR A 154 23.74 1.54 14.38
CA THR A 154 23.86 0.07 14.41
C THR A 154 24.40 -0.46 15.74
N THR A 155 25.03 0.40 16.53
CA THR A 155 25.65 0.08 17.81
C THR A 155 25.27 1.14 18.82
N HIS A 156 24.90 0.69 20.02
CA HIS A 156 24.51 1.55 21.13
C HIS A 156 25.76 2.17 21.79
N PHE A 157 25.68 3.45 22.15
CA PHE A 157 26.76 4.20 22.79
C PHE A 157 26.19 5.21 23.80
N PRO A 158 26.68 5.28 25.05
CA PRO A 158 26.28 6.32 25.99
C PRO A 158 26.68 7.71 25.45
N ASN A 159 25.88 8.73 25.76
CA ASN A 159 26.10 10.13 25.35
C ASN A 159 26.33 10.35 23.84
N ARG A 160 25.66 9.56 22.99
CA ARG A 160 25.68 9.71 21.53
C ARG A 160 24.75 10.82 21.06
N THR A 161 25.21 11.63 20.11
CA THR A 161 24.39 12.62 19.39
C THR A 161 24.27 12.24 17.93
N LEU A 162 23.04 12.18 17.41
CA LEU A 162 22.81 12.09 15.97
C LEU A 162 22.48 13.48 15.43
N ALA A 163 23.10 13.83 14.30
CA ALA A 163 22.92 15.11 13.61
C ALA A 163 22.46 14.88 12.17
N LEU A 164 21.34 15.49 11.81
CA LEU A 164 20.72 15.40 10.49
C LEU A 164 21.00 16.67 9.68
N TYR A 165 21.38 16.47 8.42
CA TYR A 165 21.68 17.53 7.47
C TYR A 165 20.90 17.31 6.17
N TYR A 166 20.65 18.38 5.42
CA TYR A 166 19.86 18.37 4.20
C TYR A 166 20.39 19.37 3.16
N ARG A 167 20.19 19.08 1.87
CA ARG A 167 20.31 20.06 0.78
C ARG A 167 19.11 19.96 -0.15
N GLN A 168 18.89 20.98 -0.97
CA GLN A 168 17.79 21.02 -1.93
C GLN A 168 18.20 20.36 -3.24
N LEU A 169 17.25 19.71 -3.91
CA LEU A 169 17.41 19.15 -5.24
C LEU A 169 16.65 20.01 -6.29
N PRO A 170 17.18 20.16 -7.52
CA PRO A 170 18.48 19.69 -7.99
C PRO A 170 19.66 20.43 -7.33
N VAL A 171 20.84 19.82 -7.36
CA VAL A 171 22.06 20.45 -6.87
C VAL A 171 22.51 21.54 -7.85
N THR A 172 22.75 22.74 -7.35
CA THR A 172 23.15 23.93 -8.09
C THR A 172 24.25 24.68 -7.35
N VAL A 173 24.99 25.53 -8.06
CA VAL A 173 26.07 26.34 -7.48
C VAL A 173 25.50 27.23 -6.37
N GLY A 174 25.88 26.92 -5.12
CA GLY A 174 25.37 27.58 -3.91
C GLY A 174 24.45 26.74 -3.00
N ASN A 175 23.98 25.55 -3.42
CA ASN A 175 23.26 24.60 -2.56
C ASN A 175 23.99 23.26 -2.32
N GLU A 176 25.20 23.11 -2.89
CA GLU A 176 26.04 21.89 -2.85
C GLU A 176 26.28 21.34 -1.43
N ILE A 177 26.45 22.25 -0.46
CA ILE A 177 26.79 21.93 0.93
C ILE A 177 25.51 21.60 1.71
N PHE A 178 25.49 20.44 2.37
CA PHE A 178 24.43 20.03 3.28
C PHE A 178 24.33 20.98 4.49
N LYS A 179 23.16 21.60 4.65
CA LYS A 179 22.80 22.49 5.76
C LYS A 179 22.34 21.66 6.96
N PHE A 180 22.65 22.10 8.17
CA PHE A 180 22.16 21.47 9.39
C PHE A 180 20.63 21.58 9.49
N LYS A 181 19.94 20.49 9.86
CA LYS A 181 18.48 20.46 10.09
C LYS A 181 18.14 20.40 11.57
N GLY A 182 18.93 19.68 12.35
CA GLY A 182 18.75 19.45 13.79
C GLY A 182 19.59 18.27 14.27
N SER A 183 19.74 18.17 15.59
CA SER A 183 20.38 17.04 16.27
C SER A 183 19.64 16.72 17.56
N ALA A 184 19.85 15.51 18.09
CA ALA A 184 19.46 15.17 19.45
C ALA A 184 20.49 14.23 20.08
N ALA A 185 20.77 14.46 21.36
CA ALA A 185 21.46 13.50 22.21
C ALA A 185 20.50 12.36 22.56
N LEU A 186 20.93 11.12 22.36
CA LEU A 186 20.13 9.92 22.61
C LEU A 186 20.46 9.35 24.00
N LEU A 187 19.40 9.17 24.79
CA LEU A 187 19.43 8.40 26.03
C LEU A 187 19.48 6.89 25.73
N ASP A 188 19.81 6.08 26.73
CA ASP A 188 20.05 4.64 26.56
C ASP A 188 18.83 3.81 26.11
N SER A 189 17.65 4.43 25.98
CA SER A 189 16.42 3.81 25.47
C SER A 189 16.09 4.13 24.00
N HIS A 190 16.89 4.96 23.31
CA HIS A 190 16.57 5.44 21.96
C HIS A 190 17.74 5.25 20.99
N ASP A 191 17.60 4.39 19.97
CA ASP A 191 18.64 4.13 18.96
C ASP A 191 18.51 4.95 17.66
N SER A 192 17.50 5.84 17.58
CA SER A 192 17.28 6.68 16.40
C SER A 192 16.74 8.06 16.75
N ILE A 193 17.04 9.03 15.89
CA ILE A 193 16.32 10.30 15.77
C ILE A 193 15.34 10.22 14.61
N THR A 194 14.18 10.84 14.74
CA THR A 194 13.15 10.92 13.69
C THR A 194 12.83 12.37 13.36
N LEU A 195 12.57 12.64 12.08
CA LEU A 195 12.04 13.92 11.61
C LEU A 195 10.81 13.65 10.75
N THR A 196 9.64 14.09 11.20
CA THR A 196 8.39 14.02 10.46
C THR A 196 8.09 15.34 9.75
N ARG A 197 7.92 15.31 8.42
CA ARG A 197 7.37 16.41 7.63
C ARG A 197 5.90 16.13 7.36
N TRP A 198 5.05 17.13 7.58
CA TRP A 198 3.61 17.12 7.29
C TRP A 198 3.32 18.08 6.14
N LEU A 199 2.29 17.83 5.33
CA LEU A 199 1.86 18.69 4.21
C LEU A 199 3.03 18.97 3.23
N VAL A 200 3.47 17.91 2.54
CA VAL A 200 4.58 17.96 1.58
C VAL A 200 4.15 18.68 0.29
N ASP A 201 4.92 19.67 -0.16
CA ASP A 201 4.77 20.27 -1.49
C ASP A 201 5.64 19.54 -2.53
N SER A 202 5.13 19.50 -3.76
CA SER A 202 5.82 19.14 -5.01
C SER A 202 7.21 19.78 -5.19
N THR A 203 7.43 20.97 -4.61
CA THR A 203 8.70 21.70 -4.69
C THR A 203 9.73 21.32 -3.62
N GLU A 204 9.32 20.60 -2.56
CA GLU A 204 10.16 20.27 -1.39
C GLU A 204 11.05 19.02 -1.59
N ASN A 205 11.75 18.98 -2.72
CA ASN A 205 12.68 17.91 -3.05
C ASN A 205 14.02 18.14 -2.34
N PHE A 206 14.35 17.27 -1.39
CA PHE A 206 15.55 17.37 -0.55
C PHE A 206 16.39 16.10 -0.61
N GLU A 207 17.70 16.24 -0.38
CA GLU A 207 18.61 15.13 -0.14
C GLU A 207 19.12 15.22 1.29
N PHE A 208 18.97 14.13 2.04
CA PHE A 208 19.34 14.06 3.46
C PHE A 208 20.62 13.25 3.67
N VAL A 209 21.36 13.58 4.72
CA VAL A 209 22.53 12.83 5.20
C VAL A 209 22.60 12.93 6.73
N CYS A 210 23.05 11.88 7.40
CA CYS A 210 23.20 11.86 8.86
C CYS A 210 24.65 11.66 9.29
N ARG A 211 24.99 12.13 10.49
CA ARG A 211 26.26 11.88 11.18
C ARG A 211 26.00 11.48 12.64
N LEU A 212 26.91 10.66 13.15
CA LEU A 212 26.99 10.28 14.56
C LEU A 212 28.19 10.99 15.19
N GLU A 213 27.96 11.57 16.36
CA GLU A 213 28.96 12.20 17.21
C GLU A 213 28.91 11.54 18.60
N ILE A 214 30.07 11.24 19.17
CA ILE A 214 30.22 10.67 20.52
C ILE A 214 31.29 11.47 21.25
N VAL A 215 31.03 11.80 22.51
CA VAL A 215 32.01 12.42 23.40
C VAL A 215 32.43 11.39 24.45
N ASP A 216 33.74 11.11 24.56
CA ASP A 216 34.26 10.19 25.59
C ASP A 216 34.33 10.85 26.98
N PHE A 217 34.69 10.06 28.00
CA PHE A 217 34.86 10.55 29.37
C PHE A 217 36.02 11.57 29.53
N ASN A 218 36.90 11.70 28.53
CA ASN A 218 38.02 12.63 28.49
C ASN A 218 37.74 13.86 27.59
N GLN A 219 36.51 14.02 27.10
CA GLN A 219 36.04 15.09 26.21
C GLN A 219 36.57 15.03 24.75
N HIS A 220 37.10 13.88 24.30
CA HIS A 220 37.40 13.66 22.88
C HIS A 220 36.10 13.49 22.08
N ILE A 221 35.97 14.27 21.01
CA ILE A 221 34.83 14.21 20.08
C ILE A 221 35.17 13.26 18.93
N TYR A 222 34.49 12.11 18.88
CA TYR A 222 34.58 11.17 17.78
C TYR A 222 33.43 11.41 16.80
N LEU A 223 33.78 11.65 15.53
CA LEU A 223 32.83 11.83 14.43
C LEU A 223 32.81 10.60 13.53
N SER A 224 31.62 10.16 13.14
CA SER A 224 31.46 9.12 12.13
C SER A 224 31.71 9.65 10.72
N PRO A 225 32.04 8.78 9.76
CA PRO A 225 31.70 9.04 8.36
C PRO A 225 30.21 9.40 8.24
N PRO A 226 29.83 10.28 7.30
CA PRO A 226 28.41 10.50 7.01
C PRO A 226 27.75 9.20 6.51
N SER A 227 26.44 9.08 6.70
CA SER A 227 25.63 8.05 6.05
C SER A 227 25.75 8.16 4.53
N SER A 228 25.32 7.12 3.80
CA SER A 228 24.86 7.32 2.42
C SER A 228 23.83 8.46 2.40
N SER A 229 23.93 9.36 1.43
CA SER A 229 22.90 10.38 1.23
C SER A 229 21.70 9.76 0.51
N LEU A 230 20.48 10.19 0.87
CA LEU A 230 19.24 9.65 0.32
C LEU A 230 18.28 10.80 -0.09
N PRO A 231 17.68 10.74 -1.29
CA PRO A 231 16.69 11.71 -1.73
C PRO A 231 15.33 11.43 -1.06
N ALA A 232 14.74 12.50 -0.53
CA ALA A 232 13.32 12.60 -0.21
C ALA A 232 12.69 13.50 -1.29
N ILE A 233 12.06 12.86 -2.29
CA ILE A 233 11.42 13.51 -3.44
C ILE A 233 9.92 13.31 -3.31
N ALA A 234 9.13 14.37 -3.50
CA ALA A 234 7.69 14.31 -3.41
C ALA A 234 7.08 13.80 -4.73
N GLU A 235 6.14 12.86 -4.66
CA GLU A 235 5.59 12.17 -5.82
C GLU A 235 4.07 12.33 -5.93
N GLU A 236 3.56 12.53 -7.16
CA GLU A 236 2.11 12.57 -7.46
C GLU A 236 1.45 11.20 -7.37
N ALA A 237 2.23 10.11 -7.48
CA ALA A 237 1.77 8.71 -7.53
C ALA A 237 0.63 8.43 -8.54
N PRO A 238 0.78 8.81 -9.83
CA PRO A 238 -0.27 8.59 -10.81
C PRO A 238 -0.59 7.09 -10.92
N ILE A 239 -1.88 6.80 -11.04
CA ILE A 239 -2.43 5.44 -11.07
C ILE A 239 -2.85 5.03 -12.48
N ARG A 240 -2.89 3.73 -12.74
CA ARG A 240 -3.52 3.18 -13.96
C ARG A 240 -4.15 1.83 -13.69
N LEU A 241 -5.21 1.53 -14.44
CA LEU A 241 -5.66 0.16 -14.66
C LEU A 241 -4.99 -0.34 -15.94
N VAL A 242 -4.11 -1.33 -15.84
CA VAL A 242 -3.55 -2.01 -17.01
C VAL A 242 -4.65 -2.88 -17.62
N PRO A 243 -5.08 -2.60 -18.86
CA PRO A 243 -6.23 -3.27 -19.45
C PRO A 243 -5.93 -4.74 -19.75
N GLN A 244 -6.85 -5.62 -19.36
CA GLN A 244 -6.83 -7.02 -19.83
C GLN A 244 -7.27 -7.12 -21.32
N TYR A 245 -8.00 -6.11 -21.82
CA TYR A 245 -8.52 -6.05 -23.19
C TYR A 245 -8.40 -4.62 -23.76
N GLN A 246 -8.04 -4.48 -25.03
CA GLN A 246 -7.78 -3.17 -25.63
C GLN A 246 -9.01 -2.24 -25.61
N GLY A 247 -8.82 -1.01 -25.12
CA GLY A 247 -9.80 0.08 -25.23
C GLY A 247 -10.44 0.56 -23.93
N SER A 248 -10.54 -0.28 -22.89
CA SER A 248 -11.07 0.17 -21.60
C SER A 248 -9.98 0.78 -20.70
N LYS A 249 -10.27 1.94 -20.09
CA LYS A 249 -9.45 2.54 -19.01
C LYS A 249 -10.02 2.28 -17.61
N CYS A 250 -11.24 1.76 -17.54
CA CYS A 250 -12.05 1.65 -16.32
C CYS A 250 -12.16 0.20 -15.80
N LEU A 251 -11.43 -0.73 -16.42
CA LEU A 251 -11.29 -2.13 -16.03
C LEU A 251 -9.83 -2.57 -16.27
N GLY A 252 -9.21 -3.19 -15.28
CA GLY A 252 -7.84 -3.70 -15.40
C GLY A 252 -7.19 -4.01 -14.06
N GLN A 253 -5.89 -4.30 -14.08
CA GLN A 253 -5.10 -4.47 -12.88
C GLN A 253 -4.54 -3.12 -12.41
N LEU A 254 -4.64 -2.82 -11.11
CA LEU A 254 -4.11 -1.60 -10.52
C LEU A 254 -2.57 -1.60 -10.48
N GLU A 255 -1.99 -0.57 -11.08
CA GLU A 255 -0.59 -0.18 -10.93
C GLU A 255 -0.48 1.28 -10.50
N VAL A 256 0.58 1.59 -9.76
CA VAL A 256 0.93 2.93 -9.29
C VAL A 256 2.34 3.25 -9.77
N GLN A 257 2.57 4.47 -10.25
CA GLN A 257 3.91 4.92 -10.59
C GLN A 257 4.64 5.41 -9.33
N VAL A 258 5.81 4.83 -9.05
CA VAL A 258 6.72 5.24 -7.96
C VAL A 258 8.13 5.33 -8.54
N ARG A 259 8.85 6.42 -8.25
CA ARG A 259 10.20 6.73 -8.75
C ARG A 259 10.31 6.67 -10.27
N GLY A 260 9.24 7.03 -10.98
CA GLY A 260 9.14 7.00 -12.44
C GLY A 260 8.83 5.63 -13.05
N SER A 261 8.88 4.54 -12.28
CA SER A 261 8.54 3.19 -12.74
C SER A 261 7.15 2.76 -12.26
N TRP A 262 6.50 1.85 -12.98
CA TRP A 262 5.16 1.35 -12.63
C TRP A 262 5.27 0.03 -11.84
N GLY A 263 4.61 -0.04 -10.69
CA GLY A 263 4.54 -1.25 -9.87
C GLY A 263 3.09 -1.72 -9.66
N PRO A 264 2.85 -3.03 -9.54
CA PRO A 264 1.54 -3.57 -9.16
C PRO A 264 1.24 -3.31 -7.68
N VAL A 265 -0.04 -3.17 -7.34
CA VAL A 265 -0.52 -3.19 -5.94
C VAL A 265 -0.80 -4.63 -5.51
N CYS A 266 -0.17 -5.05 -4.41
CA CYS A 266 -0.27 -6.40 -3.84
C CYS A 266 -0.92 -6.35 -2.45
N GLN A 267 -2.25 -6.27 -2.40
CA GLN A 267 -3.01 -6.33 -1.14
C GLN A 267 -3.15 -7.77 -0.63
N GLN A 268 -3.00 -7.99 0.68
CA GLN A 268 -3.21 -9.31 1.31
C GLN A 268 -4.66 -9.61 1.75
N ILE A 269 -5.51 -8.58 1.89
CA ILE A 269 -6.84 -8.71 2.52
C ILE A 269 -7.93 -8.11 1.62
N GLU A 270 -8.93 -8.92 1.27
CA GLU A 270 -9.93 -8.56 0.25
C GLU A 270 -10.96 -7.53 0.73
N SER A 271 -11.31 -7.48 2.02
CA SER A 271 -12.31 -6.54 2.55
C SER A 271 -11.90 -5.06 2.44
N TRP A 272 -10.60 -4.76 2.51
CA TRP A 272 -10.08 -3.39 2.39
C TRP A 272 -9.98 -2.91 0.93
N ASN A 273 -9.98 -3.83 -0.03
CA ASN A 273 -9.89 -3.49 -1.45
C ASN A 273 -11.08 -2.65 -1.94
N TRP A 274 -12.26 -2.75 -1.31
CA TRP A 274 -13.45 -2.01 -1.74
C TRP A 274 -13.30 -0.50 -1.54
N ALA A 275 -12.80 -0.06 -0.39
CA ALA A 275 -12.55 1.36 -0.12
C ALA A 275 -11.49 1.93 -1.09
N MET A 276 -10.42 1.16 -1.35
CA MET A 276 -9.40 1.52 -2.34
C MET A 276 -9.97 1.63 -3.76
N GLY A 277 -10.80 0.66 -4.18
CA GLY A 277 -11.42 0.66 -5.50
C GLY A 277 -12.37 1.84 -5.74
N ILE A 278 -13.07 2.31 -4.70
CA ILE A 278 -13.88 3.53 -4.77
C ILE A 278 -13.00 4.75 -5.10
N VAL A 279 -11.85 4.89 -4.42
CA VAL A 279 -10.91 5.99 -4.65
C VAL A 279 -10.30 5.91 -6.06
N VAL A 280 -9.90 4.71 -6.51
CA VAL A 280 -9.37 4.49 -7.87
C VAL A 280 -10.39 4.84 -8.96
N CYS A 281 -11.64 4.38 -8.86
CA CYS A 281 -12.66 4.68 -9.86
C CYS A 281 -13.00 6.18 -9.90
N ARG A 282 -12.96 6.85 -8.74
CA ARG A 282 -13.14 8.30 -8.61
C ARG A 282 -11.98 9.09 -9.24
N GLU A 283 -10.74 8.73 -8.92
CA GLU A 283 -9.53 9.40 -9.44
C GLU A 283 -9.36 9.22 -10.95
N LEU A 284 -9.76 8.08 -11.50
CA LEU A 284 -9.78 7.82 -12.95
C LEU A 284 -10.99 8.43 -13.68
N GLY A 285 -11.98 8.98 -12.96
CA GLY A 285 -13.21 9.52 -13.55
C GLY A 285 -14.11 8.46 -14.19
N CYS A 286 -14.05 7.22 -13.70
CA CYS A 286 -14.71 6.03 -14.26
C CYS A 286 -16.04 5.67 -13.55
N GLY A 287 -16.71 6.66 -12.97
CA GLY A 287 -17.93 6.47 -12.20
C GLY A 287 -17.71 5.78 -10.85
N THR A 288 -18.59 4.87 -10.47
CA THR A 288 -18.55 4.16 -9.17
C THR A 288 -17.77 2.86 -9.25
N LEU A 289 -17.26 2.37 -8.11
CA LEU A 289 -16.74 1.01 -8.02
C LEU A 289 -17.87 -0.02 -8.24
N SER A 290 -17.57 -1.10 -8.95
CA SER A 290 -18.50 -2.23 -9.16
C SER A 290 -17.95 -3.59 -8.75
N SER A 291 -16.64 -3.88 -8.89
CA SER A 291 -15.96 -5.03 -8.25
C SER A 291 -14.47 -4.74 -8.03
N VAL A 292 -13.91 -5.34 -6.97
CA VAL A 292 -12.47 -5.53 -6.81
C VAL A 292 -12.20 -6.98 -6.42
N SER A 293 -11.31 -7.65 -7.15
CA SER A 293 -10.90 -9.04 -6.88
C SER A 293 -9.39 -9.22 -7.05
N THR A 294 -8.78 -10.19 -6.36
CA THR A 294 -7.33 -10.46 -6.47
C THR A 294 -7.05 -11.49 -7.57
N LYS A 295 -6.20 -11.14 -8.56
CA LYS A 295 -5.86 -12.02 -9.69
C LYS A 295 -4.38 -12.42 -9.67
N GLN A 296 -4.09 -13.65 -10.04
CA GLN A 296 -2.74 -14.25 -9.95
C GLN A 296 -1.84 -13.97 -11.17
N ASP A 297 -2.42 -13.49 -12.27
CA ASP A 297 -1.78 -13.43 -13.60
C ASP A 297 -0.92 -12.18 -13.85
N TYR A 298 0.05 -11.89 -12.98
CA TYR A 298 1.04 -10.85 -13.30
C TYR A 298 2.21 -11.44 -14.11
N ASN A 299 2.10 -11.31 -15.43
CA ASN A 299 3.08 -11.82 -16.40
C ASN A 299 4.11 -10.75 -16.85
N HIS A 300 4.10 -9.57 -16.24
CA HIS A 300 5.03 -8.48 -16.54
C HIS A 300 6.23 -8.53 -15.60
N LYS A 301 7.44 -8.33 -16.14
CA LYS A 301 8.66 -8.23 -15.33
C LYS A 301 8.77 -6.80 -14.77
N VAL A 302 8.78 -6.70 -13.45
CA VAL A 302 8.86 -5.44 -12.68
C VAL A 302 9.83 -5.66 -11.51
N ASP A 303 10.40 -4.58 -10.96
CA ASP A 303 11.48 -4.61 -9.96
C ASP A 303 11.02 -4.34 -8.52
N PHE A 304 9.82 -3.77 -8.31
CA PHE A 304 9.16 -3.62 -7.00
C PHE A 304 7.65 -3.88 -7.07
N SER A 305 7.01 -4.04 -5.90
CA SER A 305 5.55 -4.01 -5.74
C SER A 305 5.15 -3.03 -4.63
N ILE A 306 4.01 -2.37 -4.79
CA ILE A 306 3.37 -1.61 -3.71
C ILE A 306 2.66 -2.62 -2.80
N GLY A 307 2.83 -2.49 -1.48
CA GLY A 307 2.14 -3.31 -0.49
C GLY A 307 0.67 -2.94 -0.33
N SER A 308 0.11 -3.21 0.85
CA SER A 308 -1.25 -2.82 1.19
C SER A 308 -1.44 -1.29 1.14
N ILE A 309 -2.57 -0.87 0.57
CA ILE A 309 -3.06 0.51 0.59
C ILE A 309 -4.37 0.54 1.40
N LEU A 310 -4.43 1.40 2.40
CA LEU A 310 -5.51 1.51 3.37
C LEU A 310 -6.23 2.85 3.18
N CYS A 311 -7.27 2.83 2.34
CA CYS A 311 -8.18 3.94 2.11
C CYS A 311 -9.43 3.84 3.01
N ARG A 312 -10.06 4.98 3.30
CA ARG A 312 -11.39 5.08 3.93
C ARG A 312 -12.53 5.07 2.91
N GLY A 313 -12.24 5.39 1.64
CA GLY A 313 -13.20 5.55 0.56
C GLY A 313 -13.69 7.00 0.36
N SER A 314 -13.26 7.92 1.23
CA SER A 314 -13.56 9.36 1.18
C SER A 314 -12.48 10.19 0.47
N GLU A 315 -11.30 9.61 0.26
CA GLU A 315 -10.14 10.24 -0.36
C GLU A 315 -10.40 10.66 -1.82
N GLY A 316 -9.81 11.78 -2.25
CA GLY A 316 -9.87 12.24 -3.63
C GLY A 316 -8.94 11.47 -4.57
N ARG A 317 -7.80 10.98 -4.05
CA ARG A 317 -6.75 10.28 -4.79
C ARG A 317 -6.12 9.16 -3.95
N LEU A 318 -5.60 8.12 -4.61
CA LEU A 318 -4.99 6.96 -3.96
C LEU A 318 -3.80 7.34 -3.07
N ARG A 319 -3.08 8.41 -3.41
CA ARG A 319 -1.93 8.93 -2.64
C ARG A 319 -2.29 9.56 -1.29
N GLU A 320 -3.58 9.82 -1.04
CA GLU A 320 -4.08 10.34 0.25
C GLU A 320 -4.36 9.20 1.24
N CYS A 321 -4.41 7.95 0.75
CA CYS A 321 -4.53 6.75 1.57
C CYS A 321 -3.18 6.37 2.22
N GLN A 322 -3.22 5.63 3.32
CA GLN A 322 -2.00 5.07 3.91
C GLN A 322 -1.45 3.96 3.01
N ILE A 323 -0.15 4.03 2.65
CA ILE A 323 0.56 2.98 1.91
C ILE A 323 1.62 2.38 2.84
N ASP A 324 1.50 1.09 3.17
CA ASP A 324 2.32 0.49 4.24
C ASP A 324 3.80 0.32 3.84
N ALA A 325 4.08 -0.03 2.58
CA ALA A 325 5.43 -0.18 2.07
C ALA A 325 5.49 -0.21 0.52
N VAL A 326 6.66 0.08 -0.02
CA VAL A 326 7.08 -0.40 -1.35
C VAL A 326 8.17 -1.44 -1.12
N GLN A 327 8.01 -2.64 -1.69
CA GLN A 327 8.85 -3.81 -1.39
C GLN A 327 9.49 -4.36 -2.67
N PRO A 328 10.69 -4.98 -2.59
CA PRO A 328 11.16 -5.89 -3.64
C PRO A 328 10.13 -7.00 -3.89
N LEU A 329 9.99 -7.49 -5.13
CA LEU A 329 8.93 -8.47 -5.43
C LEU A 329 9.04 -9.72 -4.56
N SER A 330 7.97 -10.01 -3.82
CA SER A 330 7.73 -11.36 -3.33
C SER A 330 7.31 -12.27 -4.50
N ASN A 331 7.64 -13.56 -4.42
CA ASN A 331 7.29 -14.53 -5.48
C ASN A 331 5.76 -14.77 -5.64
N SER A 332 4.94 -14.27 -4.71
CA SER A 332 3.49 -14.46 -4.70
C SER A 332 2.79 -13.38 -5.52
N ARG A 333 2.73 -13.60 -6.83
CA ARG A 333 2.02 -12.73 -7.79
C ARG A 333 0.51 -12.72 -7.50
N LYS A 334 0.02 -11.71 -6.78
CA LYS A 334 -1.40 -11.36 -6.68
C LYS A 334 -1.56 -9.86 -6.87
N GLY A 335 -2.04 -9.47 -8.04
CA GLY A 335 -2.40 -8.09 -8.35
C GLY A 335 -3.87 -7.82 -8.09
N VAL A 336 -4.21 -6.59 -7.72
CA VAL A 336 -5.61 -6.19 -7.52
C VAL A 336 -6.25 -5.81 -8.87
N LYS A 337 -7.33 -6.50 -9.28
CA LYS A 337 -8.15 -6.17 -10.44
C LYS A 337 -9.34 -5.32 -10.01
N ILE A 338 -9.57 -4.20 -10.69
CA ILE A 338 -10.67 -3.27 -10.41
C ILE A 338 -11.59 -3.18 -11.64
N VAL A 339 -12.90 -3.08 -11.38
CA VAL A 339 -13.95 -2.84 -12.37
C VAL A 339 -14.83 -1.69 -11.86
N CYS A 340 -14.83 -0.59 -12.60
CA CYS A 340 -15.70 0.56 -12.36
C CYS A 340 -16.95 0.52 -13.25
N SER A 341 -17.98 1.30 -12.91
CA SER A 341 -19.28 1.32 -13.61
C SER A 341 -19.13 1.60 -15.10
N ASP A 342 -18.19 2.46 -15.48
CA ASP A 342 -18.08 2.97 -16.85
C ASP A 342 -17.33 2.00 -17.77
N ALA A 343 -16.81 0.88 -17.24
CA ALA A 343 -16.34 -0.27 -18.01
C ALA A 343 -17.46 -1.29 -18.31
N LEU A 344 -18.65 -1.13 -17.73
CA LEU A 344 -19.73 -2.09 -17.86
C LEU A 344 -20.49 -1.88 -19.20
N PRO A 345 -20.87 -2.96 -19.89
CA PRO A 345 -21.60 -2.87 -21.15
C PRO A 345 -22.97 -2.20 -20.96
N THR A 346 -23.22 -1.10 -21.67
CA THR A 346 -24.56 -0.47 -21.64
C THR A 346 -25.55 -1.33 -22.41
N THR A 347 -26.52 -1.91 -21.69
CA THR A 347 -27.57 -2.75 -22.25
C THR A 347 -28.76 -1.90 -22.68
N LYS A 348 -29.16 -2.02 -23.95
CA LYS A 348 -30.39 -1.44 -24.49
C LYS A 348 -31.44 -2.52 -24.65
N ILE A 349 -32.65 -2.22 -24.23
CA ILE A 349 -33.87 -2.95 -24.55
C ILE A 349 -34.67 -2.13 -25.56
N SER A 350 -35.31 -2.80 -26.53
CA SER A 350 -36.23 -2.20 -27.48
C SER A 350 -37.41 -3.14 -27.75
N VAL A 351 -38.46 -2.59 -28.36
CA VAL A 351 -39.71 -3.31 -28.65
C VAL A 351 -40.00 -3.14 -30.13
N THR A 352 -40.10 -4.22 -30.88
CA THR A 352 -40.28 -4.11 -32.34
C THR A 352 -41.59 -3.39 -32.67
N GLY A 353 -41.49 -2.35 -33.51
CA GLY A 353 -42.61 -1.48 -33.88
C GLY A 353 -42.81 -0.24 -33.00
N TYR A 354 -42.14 -0.12 -31.85
CA TYR A 354 -42.23 1.04 -30.94
C TYR A 354 -40.88 1.78 -30.84
N ARG A 355 -40.91 3.09 -30.57
CA ARG A 355 -39.70 3.92 -30.37
C ARG A 355 -39.57 4.31 -28.90
N GLU A 356 -38.50 3.86 -28.25
CA GLU A 356 -38.03 4.30 -26.92
C GLU A 356 -39.16 4.48 -25.87
N VAL A 357 -39.97 3.44 -25.71
CA VAL A 357 -41.10 3.39 -24.77
C VAL A 357 -40.71 2.75 -23.43
N SER A 358 -41.06 3.41 -22.32
CA SER A 358 -40.97 2.85 -20.96
C SER A 358 -42.19 2.00 -20.58
N ARG A 359 -43.28 2.09 -21.35
CA ARG A 359 -44.53 1.35 -21.16
C ARG A 359 -45.11 0.89 -22.48
N VAL A 360 -45.63 -0.34 -22.52
CA VAL A 360 -46.38 -0.90 -23.65
C VAL A 360 -47.71 -1.46 -23.15
N ASP A 361 -48.79 -1.07 -23.81
CA ASP A 361 -50.15 -1.55 -23.53
C ASP A 361 -50.60 -2.49 -24.67
N ILE A 362 -50.88 -3.75 -24.36
CA ILE A 362 -51.08 -4.84 -25.34
C ILE A 362 -52.37 -5.64 -25.04
N SER A 363 -53.12 -6.06 -26.06
CA SER A 363 -54.31 -6.92 -25.85
C SER A 363 -53.93 -8.40 -25.74
N ASP A 364 -54.81 -9.21 -25.15
CA ASP A 364 -54.61 -10.66 -24.93
C ASP A 364 -54.36 -11.49 -26.20
N GLU A 365 -54.60 -10.94 -27.39
CA GLU A 365 -54.41 -11.60 -28.69
C GLU A 365 -53.06 -11.26 -29.37
N HIS A 366 -52.37 -10.22 -28.92
CA HIS A 366 -51.13 -9.75 -29.55
C HIS A 366 -49.89 -10.34 -28.86
N SER A 367 -48.93 -10.76 -29.69
CA SER A 367 -47.60 -11.19 -29.25
C SER A 367 -46.59 -10.03 -29.39
N LEU A 368 -45.54 -10.01 -28.58
CA LEU A 368 -44.57 -8.90 -28.50
C LEU A 368 -43.14 -9.39 -28.74
N GLU A 369 -42.43 -8.83 -29.73
CA GLU A 369 -40.99 -9.07 -29.89
C GLU A 369 -40.20 -8.04 -29.06
N LEU A 370 -39.34 -8.53 -28.18
CA LEU A 370 -38.35 -7.72 -27.46
C LEU A 370 -36.97 -7.94 -28.05
N SER A 371 -36.26 -6.84 -28.30
CA SER A 371 -34.85 -6.83 -28.73
C SER A 371 -33.98 -6.35 -27.57
N CYS A 372 -32.86 -7.03 -27.37
CA CYS A 372 -31.85 -6.71 -26.37
C CYS A 372 -30.48 -6.67 -27.05
N MET A 373 -29.70 -5.60 -26.84
CA MET A 373 -28.33 -5.50 -27.34
C MET A 373 -27.42 -4.80 -26.32
N PHE A 374 -26.10 -4.94 -26.49
CA PHE A 374 -25.14 -4.16 -25.72
C PHE A 374 -23.96 -3.70 -26.58
N ASN A 375 -23.31 -2.61 -26.15
CA ASN A 375 -22.09 -2.11 -26.79
C ASN A 375 -20.96 -2.02 -25.77
N ALA A 376 -19.93 -2.83 -25.96
CA ALA A 376 -18.66 -2.78 -25.25
C ALA A 376 -17.53 -3.26 -26.18
N PRO A 377 -17.00 -2.40 -27.08
CA PRO A 377 -16.03 -2.79 -28.10
C PRO A 377 -14.75 -3.43 -27.54
N TRP A 378 -14.43 -3.16 -26.28
CA TRP A 378 -13.30 -3.76 -25.56
C TRP A 378 -13.51 -5.24 -25.17
N PHE A 379 -14.70 -5.81 -25.27
CA PHE A 379 -14.90 -7.26 -25.03
C PHE A 379 -14.46 -8.15 -26.22
N GLY A 380 -14.13 -7.56 -27.37
CA GLY A 380 -13.66 -8.29 -28.54
C GLY A 380 -14.66 -9.35 -29.01
N THR A 381 -14.25 -10.62 -29.04
CA THR A 381 -15.07 -11.76 -29.46
C THR A 381 -15.55 -12.64 -28.29
N GLU A 382 -15.36 -12.22 -27.03
CA GLU A 382 -15.94 -12.95 -25.90
C GLU A 382 -17.48 -12.78 -25.90
N LYS A 383 -18.20 -13.90 -25.73
CA LYS A 383 -19.66 -13.90 -25.60
C LYS A 383 -20.06 -13.90 -24.12
N LEU A 384 -20.97 -13.00 -23.77
CA LEU A 384 -21.57 -12.89 -22.44
C LEU A 384 -22.96 -13.52 -22.44
N PHE A 385 -23.37 -14.11 -21.32
CA PHE A 385 -24.75 -14.53 -21.12
C PHE A 385 -25.63 -13.30 -20.89
N MET A 386 -26.64 -13.11 -21.73
CA MET A 386 -27.71 -12.15 -21.54
C MET A 386 -29.02 -12.88 -21.24
N ASP A 387 -29.66 -12.51 -20.14
CA ASP A 387 -31.02 -12.89 -19.79
C ASP A 387 -32.02 -11.88 -20.34
N LEU A 388 -33.21 -12.34 -20.74
CA LEU A 388 -34.42 -11.54 -20.63
C LEU A 388 -35.10 -11.87 -19.28
N THR A 389 -35.32 -10.86 -18.45
CA THR A 389 -35.98 -11.03 -17.14
C THR A 389 -37.31 -10.29 -17.08
N ARG A 390 -38.26 -10.82 -16.30
CA ARG A 390 -39.55 -10.19 -15.98
C ARG A 390 -39.81 -10.22 -14.48
N VAL A 391 -40.04 -9.05 -13.90
CA VAL A 391 -40.53 -8.88 -12.52
C VAL A 391 -42.06 -8.88 -12.53
N SER A 392 -42.70 -9.73 -11.74
CA SER A 392 -44.16 -9.70 -11.56
C SER A 392 -44.59 -8.53 -10.66
N ILE A 393 -45.91 -8.27 -10.59
CA ILE A 393 -46.49 -7.29 -9.67
C ILE A 393 -46.13 -7.63 -8.21
N ASP A 394 -46.07 -8.93 -7.90
CA ASP A 394 -45.64 -9.51 -6.61
C ASP A 394 -44.11 -9.51 -6.41
N SER A 395 -43.38 -8.72 -7.20
CA SER A 395 -41.92 -8.58 -7.18
C SER A 395 -41.11 -9.85 -7.50
N TYR A 396 -41.73 -10.91 -8.01
CA TYR A 396 -41.04 -12.16 -8.33
C TYR A 396 -40.34 -12.09 -9.69
N ILE A 397 -39.02 -12.36 -9.71
CA ILE A 397 -38.17 -12.25 -10.91
C ILE A 397 -38.11 -13.59 -11.64
N ASN A 398 -38.62 -13.63 -12.86
CA ASN A 398 -38.47 -14.75 -13.79
C ASN A 398 -37.36 -14.46 -14.79
N THR A 399 -36.57 -15.47 -15.16
CA THR A 399 -35.81 -15.47 -16.43
C THR A 399 -36.71 -16.08 -17.50
N ILE A 400 -36.84 -15.42 -18.64
CA ILE A 400 -37.68 -15.85 -19.77
C ILE A 400 -36.81 -16.49 -20.86
N ASP A 401 -35.66 -15.89 -21.13
CA ASP A 401 -34.73 -16.28 -22.19
C ASP A 401 -33.29 -16.07 -21.69
N ASN A 402 -32.34 -16.81 -22.25
CA ASN A 402 -30.92 -16.77 -21.89
C ASN A 402 -30.06 -17.15 -23.11
N VAL A 403 -29.30 -16.19 -23.64
CA VAL A 403 -28.50 -16.37 -24.86
C VAL A 403 -27.06 -15.88 -24.66
N GLN A 404 -26.09 -16.54 -25.29
CA GLN A 404 -24.71 -16.07 -25.37
C GLN A 404 -24.54 -15.12 -26.56
N ILE A 405 -24.26 -13.85 -26.30
CA ILE A 405 -24.05 -12.81 -27.33
C ILE A 405 -22.75 -12.02 -27.12
N ALA A 406 -22.13 -11.59 -28.22
CA ALA A 406 -20.96 -10.73 -28.27
C ALA A 406 -21.37 -9.23 -28.32
N SER A 407 -20.41 -8.33 -28.15
CA SER A 407 -20.67 -6.89 -28.26
C SER A 407 -21.20 -6.52 -29.65
N GLY A 408 -22.37 -5.87 -29.70
CA GLY A 408 -23.05 -5.48 -30.94
C GLY A 408 -23.94 -6.56 -31.57
N GLU A 409 -23.96 -7.79 -31.05
CA GLU A 409 -25.00 -8.77 -31.41
C GLU A 409 -26.33 -8.41 -30.71
N GLU A 410 -27.44 -8.79 -31.34
CA GLU A 410 -28.81 -8.52 -30.87
C GLU A 410 -29.52 -9.83 -30.52
N MET A 411 -29.94 -9.98 -29.26
CA MET A 411 -30.83 -11.04 -28.81
C MET A 411 -32.28 -10.61 -29.07
N ARG A 412 -33.09 -11.48 -29.68
CA ARG A 412 -34.51 -11.24 -29.97
C ARG A 412 -35.36 -12.35 -29.37
N THR A 413 -36.33 -11.98 -28.54
CA THR A 413 -37.22 -12.91 -27.85
C THR A 413 -38.68 -12.61 -28.19
N MET A 414 -39.41 -13.60 -28.69
CA MET A 414 -40.84 -13.48 -28.98
C MET A 414 -41.68 -13.87 -27.75
N LEU A 415 -42.41 -12.90 -27.19
CA LEU A 415 -43.39 -13.13 -26.14
C LEU A 415 -44.74 -13.46 -26.79
N HIS A 416 -45.10 -14.74 -26.79
CA HIS A 416 -46.38 -15.20 -27.34
C HIS A 416 -47.58 -14.76 -26.50
N ALA A 417 -48.70 -14.52 -27.18
CA ALA A 417 -49.97 -14.16 -26.56
C ALA A 417 -50.56 -15.33 -25.72
N PRO A 418 -51.21 -15.06 -24.57
CA PRO A 418 -51.42 -13.75 -23.95
C PRO A 418 -50.19 -13.30 -23.14
N VAL A 419 -49.59 -12.15 -23.51
CA VAL A 419 -48.41 -11.62 -22.82
C VAL A 419 -48.75 -11.25 -21.37
N LEU A 420 -47.88 -11.61 -20.43
CA LEU A 420 -48.11 -11.41 -19.00
C LEU A 420 -47.64 -10.01 -18.56
N SER A 421 -48.47 -9.31 -17.76
CA SER A 421 -48.07 -8.02 -17.19
C SER A 421 -46.81 -8.12 -16.33
N GLY A 422 -46.04 -7.04 -16.27
CA GLY A 422 -44.84 -6.93 -15.43
C GLY A 422 -43.78 -5.99 -16.01
N GLU A 423 -42.67 -5.86 -15.29
CA GLU A 423 -41.49 -5.09 -15.75
C GLU A 423 -40.49 -6.02 -16.43
N TYR A 424 -40.18 -5.77 -17.70
CA TYR A 424 -39.23 -6.54 -18.51
C TYR A 424 -37.89 -5.81 -18.61
N ALA A 425 -36.78 -6.53 -18.46
CA ALA A 425 -35.43 -5.96 -18.59
C ALA A 425 -34.41 -7.01 -19.08
N CYS A 426 -33.48 -6.59 -19.94
CA CYS A 426 -32.35 -7.40 -20.38
C CYS A 426 -31.24 -7.34 -19.30
N ARG A 427 -30.67 -8.47 -18.89
CA ARG A 427 -29.63 -8.54 -17.85
C ARG A 427 -28.41 -9.35 -18.30
N ILE A 428 -27.24 -8.73 -18.38
CA ILE A 428 -25.97 -9.45 -18.62
C ILE A 428 -25.50 -10.09 -17.32
N ARG A 429 -25.02 -11.33 -17.38
CA ARG A 429 -24.24 -12.00 -16.30
C ARG A 429 -22.75 -12.01 -16.66
N GLY A 430 -21.96 -11.26 -15.90
CA GLY A 430 -20.50 -11.47 -15.80
C GLY A 430 -20.18 -12.42 -14.65
N SER A 431 -18.91 -12.81 -14.51
CA SER A 431 -18.47 -13.80 -13.50
C SER A 431 -18.66 -13.37 -12.04
N GLU A 432 -18.73 -12.06 -11.76
CA GLU A 432 -18.86 -11.49 -10.41
C GLU A 432 -19.96 -10.41 -10.32
N GLN A 433 -20.70 -10.14 -11.40
CA GLN A 433 -21.54 -8.95 -11.55
C GLN A 433 -22.66 -9.13 -12.58
N SER A 434 -23.67 -8.26 -12.56
CA SER A 434 -24.71 -8.23 -13.59
C SER A 434 -25.24 -6.85 -13.89
N VAL A 435 -25.31 -6.49 -15.17
CA VAL A 435 -25.80 -5.19 -15.66
C VAL A 435 -27.23 -5.36 -16.20
N SER A 436 -28.19 -4.56 -15.74
CA SER A 436 -29.57 -4.59 -16.25
C SER A 436 -29.89 -3.35 -17.07
N SER A 437 -30.67 -3.52 -18.13
CA SER A 437 -31.19 -2.41 -18.94
C SER A 437 -32.21 -1.57 -18.16
N VAL A 438 -32.63 -0.46 -18.75
CA VAL A 438 -33.90 0.19 -18.39
C VAL A 438 -35.04 -0.85 -18.43
N ARG A 439 -36.01 -0.73 -17.52
CA ARG A 439 -37.18 -1.61 -17.47
C ARG A 439 -38.31 -1.08 -18.36
N ILE A 440 -38.99 -1.97 -19.07
CA ILE A 440 -40.23 -1.67 -19.82
C ILE A 440 -41.40 -2.30 -19.08
N PHE A 441 -42.39 -1.51 -18.69
CA PHE A 441 -43.63 -2.01 -18.09
C PHE A 441 -44.60 -2.46 -19.19
N VAL A 442 -44.97 -3.74 -19.21
CA VAL A 442 -46.03 -4.26 -20.08
C VAL A 442 -47.32 -4.39 -19.28
N SER A 443 -48.41 -3.81 -19.77
CA SER A 443 -49.75 -3.98 -19.22
C SER A 443 -50.75 -4.48 -20.25
N LYS A 444 -51.74 -5.24 -19.77
CA LYS A 444 -52.88 -5.66 -20.58
C LYS A 444 -53.83 -4.50 -20.83
N TRP A 445 -54.17 -4.28 -22.10
CA TRP A 445 -55.19 -3.32 -22.54
C TRP A 445 -56.47 -4.05 -22.92
N TYR A 446 -57.49 -3.88 -22.09
CA TYR A 446 -58.83 -4.37 -22.39
C TYR A 446 -59.55 -3.38 -23.31
N LYS A 447 -59.85 -3.82 -24.53
CA LYS A 447 -60.70 -3.05 -25.46
C LYS A 447 -62.04 -2.77 -24.76
N PRO A 448 -62.42 -1.51 -24.54
CA PRO A 448 -63.62 -1.20 -23.77
C PRO A 448 -64.85 -1.80 -24.46
N ASN A 449 -65.68 -2.50 -23.70
CA ASN A 449 -66.85 -3.19 -24.24
C ASN A 449 -67.85 -2.15 -24.75
N VAL A 450 -67.93 -2.01 -26.08
CA VAL A 450 -68.76 -1.02 -26.77
C VAL A 450 -70.24 -1.22 -26.42
N GLY A 451 -70.67 -2.45 -26.12
CA GLY A 451 -72.03 -2.72 -25.63
C GLY A 451 -72.31 -2.07 -24.27
N LEU A 452 -71.37 -2.13 -23.32
CA LEU A 452 -71.50 -1.46 -22.02
C LEU A 452 -71.44 0.07 -22.12
N ILE A 453 -70.64 0.61 -23.04
CA ILE A 453 -70.61 2.06 -23.30
C ILE A 453 -71.93 2.52 -23.93
N ILE A 454 -72.45 1.79 -24.94
CA ILE A 454 -73.72 2.13 -25.58
C ILE A 454 -74.88 2.00 -24.60
N THR A 455 -74.94 0.96 -23.76
CA THR A 455 -76.02 0.86 -22.75
C THR A 455 -75.90 1.96 -21.69
N ALA A 456 -74.71 2.32 -21.22
CA ALA A 456 -74.52 3.43 -20.29
C ALA A 456 -74.92 4.80 -20.90
N LEU A 457 -74.64 5.02 -22.19
CA LEU A 457 -75.09 6.22 -22.91
C LEU A 457 -76.62 6.21 -23.12
N LEU A 458 -77.21 5.07 -23.45
CA LEU A 458 -78.67 4.97 -23.63
C LEU A 458 -79.44 5.10 -22.31
N THR A 459 -78.93 4.57 -21.18
CA THR A 459 -79.57 4.74 -19.86
C THR A 459 -79.43 6.15 -19.33
N THR A 460 -78.29 6.82 -19.55
CA THR A 460 -78.12 8.23 -19.17
C THR A 460 -78.97 9.17 -20.02
N VAL A 461 -79.03 8.97 -21.35
CA VAL A 461 -79.88 9.77 -22.25
C VAL A 461 -81.38 9.52 -21.98
N SER A 462 -81.82 8.28 -21.77
CA SER A 462 -83.23 8.01 -21.42
C SER A 462 -83.59 8.50 -20.03
N GLY A 463 -82.70 8.38 -19.03
CA GLY A 463 -82.88 8.98 -17.71
C GLY A 463 -83.03 10.50 -17.77
N ALA A 464 -82.17 11.18 -18.54
CA ALA A 464 -82.28 12.61 -18.78
C ALA A 464 -83.60 12.99 -19.49
N ALA A 465 -84.01 12.22 -20.52
CA ALA A 465 -85.28 12.45 -21.21
C ALA A 465 -86.51 12.27 -20.30
N ILE A 466 -86.49 11.28 -19.40
CA ILE A 466 -87.55 11.05 -18.40
C ILE A 466 -87.60 12.22 -17.39
N LEU A 467 -86.45 12.70 -16.92
CA LEU A 467 -86.38 13.86 -16.02
C LEU A 467 -86.89 15.15 -16.69
N VAL A 468 -86.51 15.40 -17.95
CA VAL A 468 -87.02 16.52 -18.75
C VAL A 468 -88.54 16.38 -18.95
N TYR A 469 -89.03 15.19 -19.30
CA TYR A 469 -90.46 14.93 -19.46
C TYR A 469 -91.24 15.18 -18.15
N MET A 470 -90.76 14.68 -17.01
CA MET A 470 -91.39 14.94 -15.70
C MET A 470 -91.37 16.43 -15.32
N CYS A 471 -90.30 17.15 -15.66
CA CYS A 471 -90.22 18.59 -15.44
C CYS A 471 -91.26 19.35 -16.27
N VAL A 472 -91.30 19.11 -17.60
CA VAL A 472 -92.28 19.72 -18.51
C VAL A 472 -93.72 19.35 -18.16
N TYR A 473 -93.98 18.09 -17.79
CA TYR A 473 -95.32 17.63 -17.41
C TYR A 473 -95.82 18.28 -16.11
N ARG A 474 -94.93 18.50 -15.12
CA ARG A 474 -95.25 19.28 -13.90
C ARG A 474 -95.46 20.77 -14.19
N VAL A 475 -94.80 21.33 -15.20
CA VAL A 475 -95.02 22.73 -15.62
C VAL A 475 -96.34 22.89 -16.39
N GLN A 476 -96.75 21.91 -17.21
CA GLN A 476 -98.03 21.97 -17.92
C GLN A 476 -99.24 21.70 -17.02
N LYS A 477 -99.12 20.86 -15.98
CA LYS A 477 -100.18 20.70 -14.97
C LYS A 477 -100.14 21.82 -13.91
N GLY A 478 -100.39 23.05 -14.36
CA GLY A 478 -100.42 24.24 -13.51
C GLY A 478 -101.61 24.26 -12.54
N GLU A 479 -101.39 23.76 -11.32
CA GLU A 479 -102.28 24.01 -10.16
C GLU A 479 -101.57 24.93 -9.15
N THR A 480 -101.97 26.20 -9.13
CA THR A 480 -101.44 27.20 -8.20
C THR A 480 -102.23 27.18 -6.88
N ALA A 481 -101.60 26.64 -5.84
CA ALA A 481 -101.78 26.93 -4.42
C ALA A 481 -103.18 26.83 -3.77
N ASN A 482 -103.22 26.19 -2.59
CA ASN A 482 -103.62 26.86 -1.34
C ASN A 482 -103.10 26.05 -0.13
N ALA A 483 -103.01 26.72 1.03
CA ALA A 483 -102.52 26.14 2.29
C ALA A 483 -103.60 26.19 3.39
N VAL A 484 -103.37 25.54 4.54
CA VAL A 484 -103.64 25.99 5.95
C VAL A 484 -103.77 24.81 6.95
N THR A 485 -102.94 24.81 8.01
CA THR A 485 -103.01 24.12 9.34
C THR A 485 -103.31 22.60 9.44
N SER A 486 -102.42 21.74 9.97
CA SER A 486 -102.02 21.47 11.39
C SER A 486 -103.03 20.56 12.16
N GLN A 487 -102.66 19.66 13.10
CA GLN A 487 -101.43 19.38 13.90
C GLN A 487 -101.18 17.84 13.96
N GLY A 488 -100.05 17.27 14.43
CA GLY A 488 -98.78 17.82 14.96
C GLY A 488 -97.92 16.74 15.68
N VAL A 489 -96.90 17.17 16.45
CA VAL A 489 -96.02 16.36 17.36
C VAL A 489 -95.03 15.40 16.65
N SER A 490 -93.70 15.43 16.82
CA SER A 490 -92.78 16.35 17.56
C SER A 490 -91.31 16.22 17.08
N THR A 491 -90.56 17.33 17.09
CA THR A 491 -89.08 17.54 17.35
C THR A 491 -88.05 16.44 16.98
N ALA A 492 -86.84 16.74 16.46
CA ALA A 492 -85.99 17.93 16.67
C ALA A 492 -85.03 18.25 15.47
N ASP A 493 -84.17 19.25 15.66
CA ASP A 493 -83.32 20.01 14.71
C ASP A 493 -82.05 20.54 15.47
N PRO A 494 -81.03 21.24 14.89
CA PRO A 494 -80.59 21.38 13.49
C PRO A 494 -79.02 21.39 13.30
N GLU A 495 -78.54 21.89 12.14
CA GLU A 495 -77.25 22.60 11.88
C GLU A 495 -75.89 21.85 11.84
N ALA A 496 -74.87 22.22 11.03
CA ALA A 496 -74.69 23.31 10.03
C ALA A 496 -73.67 22.97 8.89
N SER A 497 -73.61 23.81 7.84
CA SER A 497 -72.57 23.87 6.77
C SER A 497 -71.38 24.78 7.15
N PRO A 498 -70.12 24.64 6.64
CA PRO A 498 -69.68 25.00 5.25
C PRO A 498 -68.55 24.08 4.68
N GLY A 499 -67.85 24.33 3.56
CA GLY A 499 -68.07 25.24 2.42
C GLY A 499 -66.79 25.89 1.81
N MET A 500 -66.76 26.03 0.47
CA MET A 500 -65.92 26.90 -0.40
C MET A 500 -64.38 26.68 -0.58
N GLU A 501 -64.01 26.32 -1.82
CA GLU A 501 -62.85 26.74 -2.68
C GLU A 501 -61.38 27.02 -2.20
N ARG A 502 -60.43 26.36 -2.91
CA ARG A 502 -59.19 26.88 -3.58
C ARG A 502 -57.83 27.15 -2.84
N VAL A 503 -56.75 26.87 -3.60
CA VAL A 503 -55.39 27.50 -3.66
C VAL A 503 -54.27 27.11 -2.64
N SER A 504 -53.44 26.14 -3.08
CA SER A 504 -51.96 26.19 -3.26
C SER A 504 -50.90 26.34 -2.11
N ARG A 505 -49.75 25.68 -2.38
CA ARG A 505 -48.33 25.94 -1.97
C ARG A 505 -47.77 25.37 -0.65
N ASN A 506 -46.83 24.42 -0.84
CA ASN A 506 -45.39 24.44 -0.50
C ASN A 506 -44.86 24.79 0.92
N MET A 507 -43.71 24.14 1.21
CA MET A 507 -42.67 24.47 2.20
C MET A 507 -43.03 24.23 3.68
N GLN A 508 -42.07 24.10 4.62
CA GLN A 508 -40.70 23.53 4.60
C GLN A 508 -40.20 23.45 6.07
N GLU A 509 -39.27 22.54 6.37
CA GLU A 509 -38.42 22.51 7.57
C GLU A 509 -39.02 22.21 8.97
N ALA A 510 -38.09 21.78 9.83
CA ALA A 510 -38.17 21.19 11.19
C ALA A 510 -38.29 22.30 12.29
N PRO A 511 -37.85 22.18 13.58
CA PRO A 511 -37.25 21.07 14.34
C PRO A 511 -37.72 20.89 15.83
N HIS A 512 -37.08 19.96 16.58
CA HIS A 512 -36.95 19.91 18.07
C HIS A 512 -38.26 19.74 18.89
N GLU A 513 -38.35 19.33 20.18
CA GLU A 513 -37.47 18.83 21.29
C GLU A 513 -38.42 18.18 22.37
N ASN A 514 -38.10 17.45 23.46
CA ASN A 514 -36.92 16.74 24.05
C ASN A 514 -37.42 15.81 25.22
N LEU A 515 -36.52 15.24 26.05
CA LEU A 515 -36.73 14.60 27.38
C LEU A 515 -37.50 13.24 27.38
N HIS A 516 -37.28 12.27 28.30
CA HIS A 516 -36.49 12.26 29.55
C HIS A 516 -35.79 10.88 29.85
N THR A 517 -34.46 10.90 29.93
CA THR A 517 -33.51 10.26 30.89
C THR A 517 -33.87 9.08 31.85
N ILE A 518 -32.98 8.04 31.90
CA ILE A 518 -32.13 7.54 33.05
C ILE A 518 -32.85 6.94 34.32
N PRO A 519 -32.24 6.09 35.22
CA PRO A 519 -30.97 5.33 35.28
C PRO A 519 -31.22 3.78 35.29
N MET A 520 -30.30 2.84 35.61
CA MET A 520 -28.89 2.84 36.08
C MET A 520 -27.99 1.98 35.18
#